data_AF-B3XME0-F1
#
_entry.id   AF-B3XME0-F1
#
_cell.length_a   1.000
_cell.length_b   1.000
_cell.length_c   1.000
_cell.angle_alpha   90.00
_cell.angle_beta   90.00
_cell.angle_gamma   90.00
#
_symmetry.space_group_name_H-M   'P 1'
#
loop_
_entity.id
_entity.type
_entity.pdbx_description
1 polymer ?
#
loop_
_entity_poly.entity_id
_entity_poly.type
_entity_poly.pdbx_seq_one_letter_code
_entity_poly.pdbx_strand_id
1 'polypeptide(L)'
;MSTLSFAGPRFTTKNLTLSAMLVALQVILNKLSIGDPAVLKFSFGFIATALIGYCLGPWIGGWSMVVSDIISNTILNSGSLFFPGFTLSAFIAGVIAGMFLYQQRISWQRILIYEFFQILLTNVIGTTLWLYLMSLSSSSSSHTFMALLFIRLPKELIMWPIETLLVLVILRQLSRLNLVAKKSEK
;
A
#
# COMPACT_ATOMS: atom_id res chain seq x y z
N MET A 1 -15.40 -9.73 18.86
CA MET A 1 -15.06 -8.68 17.89
C MET A 1 -13.93 -9.20 17.02
N SER A 2 -14.16 -9.48 15.73
CA SER A 2 -13.09 -9.98 14.85
C SER A 2 -12.01 -8.91 14.68
N THR A 3 -10.76 -9.22 15.00
CA THR A 3 -9.64 -8.27 14.93
C THR A 3 -9.19 -8.00 13.49
N LEU A 4 -9.40 -8.97 12.59
CA LEU A 4 -9.07 -8.93 11.17
C LEU A 4 -10.30 -9.32 10.33
N SER A 5 -10.44 -8.73 9.14
CA SER A 5 -11.51 -9.06 8.20
C SER A 5 -10.96 -9.75 6.97
N PHE A 6 -11.25 -11.05 6.81
CA PHE A 6 -11.01 -11.77 5.56
C PHE A 6 -12.19 -11.68 4.58
N ALA A 7 -13.32 -11.12 5.03
CA ALA A 7 -14.47 -10.86 4.18
C ALA A 7 -14.17 -9.70 3.23
N GLY A 8 -14.58 -9.86 1.96
CA GLY A 8 -14.53 -8.82 0.95
C GLY A 8 -15.91 -8.62 0.32
N PRO A 9 -16.15 -7.47 -0.33
CA PRO A 9 -17.36 -7.26 -1.11
C PRO A 9 -17.35 -8.15 -2.36
N ARG A 10 -18.54 -8.40 -2.93
CA ARG A 10 -18.66 -9.17 -4.17
C ARG A 10 -18.14 -8.35 -5.36
N PHE A 11 -17.60 -9.02 -6.38
CA PHE A 11 -17.28 -8.40 -7.66
C PHE A 11 -18.59 -7.98 -8.35
N THR A 12 -18.93 -6.71 -8.22
CA THR A 12 -20.05 -6.06 -8.90
C THR A 12 -19.51 -4.95 -9.79
N THR A 13 -20.27 -4.53 -10.80
CA THR A 13 -19.88 -3.41 -11.67
C THR A 13 -19.58 -2.13 -10.89
N LYS A 14 -20.32 -1.87 -9.81
CA LYS A 14 -20.07 -0.74 -8.89
C LYS A 14 -18.73 -0.86 -8.17
N ASN A 15 -18.38 -2.04 -7.66
CA ASN A 15 -17.10 -2.23 -6.95
C ASN A 15 -15.91 -2.26 -7.92
N LEU A 16 -16.10 -2.75 -9.14
CA LEU A 16 -15.09 -2.73 -10.19
C LEU A 16 -14.78 -1.30 -10.63
N THR A 17 -15.80 -0.48 -10.87
CA THR A 17 -15.63 0.94 -11.23
C THR A 17 -14.99 1.74 -10.10
N LEU A 18 -15.39 1.50 -8.85
CA LEU A 18 -14.74 2.10 -7.68
C LEU A 18 -13.26 1.68 -7.57
N SER A 19 -12.96 0.39 -7.78
CA SER A 19 -11.58 -0.11 -7.83
C SER A 19 -10.76 0.60 -8.89
N ALA A 20 -11.26 0.73 -10.12
CA ALA A 20 -10.56 1.43 -11.19
C ALA A 20 -10.27 2.89 -10.85
N MET A 21 -11.24 3.61 -10.26
CA MET A 21 -11.04 5.00 -9.82
C MET A 21 -9.98 5.11 -8.72
N LEU A 22 -10.00 4.20 -7.73
CA LEU A 22 -9.05 4.20 -6.64
C LEU A 22 -7.64 3.78 -7.10
N VAL A 23 -7.54 2.87 -8.06
CA VAL A 23 -6.26 2.52 -8.72
C VAL A 23 -5.72 3.73 -9.48
N ALA A 24 -6.53 4.43 -10.26
CA ALA A 24 -6.10 5.66 -10.93
C ALA A 24 -5.61 6.71 -9.91
N LEU A 25 -6.32 6.87 -8.80
CA LEU A 25 -5.89 7.74 -7.71
C LEU A 25 -4.56 7.28 -7.09
N GLN A 26 -4.37 5.97 -6.88
CA GLN A 26 -3.12 5.41 -6.38
C GLN A 26 -1.95 5.79 -7.27
N VAL A 27 -2.10 5.57 -8.58
CA VAL A 27 -1.05 5.85 -9.56
C VAL A 27 -0.66 7.33 -9.54
N ILE A 28 -1.65 8.22 -9.46
CA ILE A 28 -1.43 9.68 -9.40
C ILE A 28 -0.73 10.05 -8.08
N LEU A 29 -1.26 9.61 -6.93
CA LEU A 29 -0.69 9.93 -5.62
C LEU A 29 0.71 9.35 -5.41
N ASN A 30 1.02 8.21 -6.03
CA ASN A 30 2.35 7.62 -5.94
C ASN A 30 3.39 8.41 -6.75
N LYS A 31 2.98 9.06 -7.85
CA LYS A 31 3.83 9.98 -8.60
C LYS A 31 4.00 11.34 -7.91
N LEU A 32 2.98 11.80 -7.19
CA LEU A 32 3.10 12.96 -6.31
C LEU A 32 4.03 12.61 -5.15
N SER A 33 5.27 13.09 -5.25
CA SER A 33 6.27 12.91 -4.22
C SER A 33 6.85 14.24 -3.80
N ILE A 34 7.12 14.37 -2.51
CA ILE A 34 7.70 15.55 -1.88
C ILE A 34 9.03 15.14 -1.26
N GLY A 35 10.03 16.00 -1.42
CA GLY A 35 11.38 15.79 -0.89
C GLY A 35 12.41 15.46 -1.98
N ASP A 36 13.67 15.54 -1.59
CA ASP A 36 14.80 15.31 -2.47
C ASP A 36 14.99 13.79 -2.70
N PRO A 37 15.03 13.30 -3.96
CA PRO A 37 15.37 11.90 -4.28
C PRO A 37 16.64 11.39 -3.62
N ALA A 38 17.62 12.26 -3.36
CA ALA A 38 18.90 11.92 -2.76
C ALA A 38 18.85 11.80 -1.22
N VAL A 39 17.83 12.37 -0.57
CA VAL A 39 17.76 12.45 0.90
C VAL A 39 16.57 11.65 1.41
N LEU A 40 15.34 12.07 1.10
CA LEU A 40 14.10 11.45 1.56
C LEU A 40 12.98 11.80 0.57
N LYS A 41 12.71 10.87 -0.35
CA LYS A 41 11.53 10.96 -1.24
C LYS A 41 10.33 10.33 -0.57
N PHE A 42 9.30 11.13 -0.30
CA PHE A 42 8.03 10.71 0.28
C PHE A 42 6.94 10.70 -0.80
N SER A 43 6.16 9.62 -0.94
CA SER A 43 5.01 9.56 -1.85
C SER A 43 3.70 9.37 -1.10
N PHE A 44 2.60 9.84 -1.68
CA PHE A 44 1.27 9.77 -1.06
C PHE A 44 0.48 8.50 -1.41
N GLY A 45 1.13 7.51 -2.04
CA GLY A 45 0.47 6.28 -2.50
C GLY A 45 -0.21 5.49 -1.39
N PHE A 46 0.34 5.52 -0.17
CA PHE A 46 -0.21 4.83 1.01
C PHE A 46 -1.65 5.24 1.32
N ILE A 47 -2.02 6.50 1.05
CA ILE A 47 -3.39 7.00 1.24
C ILE A 47 -4.37 6.21 0.36
N ALA A 48 -4.05 6.09 -0.93
CA ALA A 48 -4.91 5.36 -1.86
C ALA A 48 -4.94 3.87 -1.52
N THR A 49 -3.83 3.27 -1.11
CA THR A 49 -3.79 1.87 -0.64
C THR A 49 -4.70 1.64 0.56
N ALA A 50 -4.67 2.53 1.55
CA ALA A 50 -5.55 2.47 2.71
C ALA A 50 -7.03 2.62 2.30
N LEU A 51 -7.34 3.53 1.38
CA LEU A 51 -8.70 3.72 0.84
C LEU A 51 -9.20 2.48 0.08
N ILE A 52 -8.35 1.88 -0.76
CA ILE A 52 -8.63 0.63 -1.47
C ILE A 52 -8.97 -0.47 -0.47
N GLY A 53 -8.13 -0.67 0.55
CA GLY A 53 -8.39 -1.68 1.60
C GLY A 53 -9.68 -1.41 2.36
N TYR A 54 -9.90 -0.17 2.80
CA TYR A 54 -11.09 0.24 3.55
C TYR A 54 -12.39 0.04 2.78
N CYS A 55 -12.41 0.33 1.47
CA CYS A 55 -13.61 0.27 0.63
C CYS A 55 -13.84 -1.12 0.01
N LEU A 56 -12.78 -1.82 -0.39
CA LEU A 56 -12.85 -2.99 -1.27
C LEU A 56 -12.40 -4.30 -0.58
N GLY A 57 -11.94 -4.24 0.66
CA GLY A 57 -11.54 -5.44 1.39
C GLY A 57 -10.24 -6.07 0.86
N PRO A 58 -9.81 -7.19 1.47
CA PRO A 58 -8.48 -7.75 1.24
C PRO A 58 -8.29 -8.28 -0.18
N TRP A 59 -9.28 -9.01 -0.72
CA TRP A 59 -9.11 -9.70 -2.01
C TRP A 59 -9.19 -8.74 -3.20
N ILE A 60 -10.25 -7.92 -3.28
CA ILE A 60 -10.36 -6.92 -4.35
C ILE A 60 -9.26 -5.87 -4.18
N GLY A 61 -8.92 -5.50 -2.94
CA GLY A 61 -7.84 -4.57 -2.67
C GLY A 61 -6.47 -5.08 -3.12
N GLY A 62 -6.14 -6.34 -2.82
CA GLY A 62 -4.91 -6.97 -3.29
C GLY A 62 -4.80 -6.99 -4.82
N TRP A 63 -5.85 -7.45 -5.51
CA TRP A 63 -5.85 -7.46 -6.98
C TRP A 63 -5.83 -6.04 -7.58
N SER A 64 -6.48 -5.07 -6.94
CA SER A 64 -6.42 -3.67 -7.37
C SER A 64 -4.98 -3.14 -7.32
N MET A 65 -4.24 -3.47 -6.26
CA MET A 65 -2.84 -3.07 -6.13
C MET A 65 -1.92 -3.77 -7.14
N VAL A 66 -2.18 -5.02 -7.51
CA VAL A 66 -1.47 -5.69 -8.62
C VAL A 66 -1.63 -4.92 -9.93
N VAL A 67 -2.87 -4.54 -10.26
CA VAL A 67 -3.15 -3.74 -11.46
C VAL A 67 -2.45 -2.38 -11.38
N SER A 68 -2.49 -1.74 -10.20
CA SER A 68 -1.83 -0.45 -9.97
C SER A 68 -0.30 -0.52 -10.15
N ASP A 69 0.32 -1.61 -9.70
CA ASP A 69 1.76 -1.85 -9.84
C ASP A 69 2.15 -2.04 -11.31
N ILE A 70 1.40 -2.87 -12.04
CA ILE A 70 1.62 -3.08 -13.49
C ILE A 70 1.46 -1.76 -14.26
N ILE A 71 0.43 -0.97 -13.97
CA ILE A 71 0.23 0.32 -14.64
C ILE A 71 1.39 1.27 -14.32
N SER A 72 1.76 1.39 -13.04
CA SER A 72 2.80 2.33 -12.60
C SER A 72 4.17 1.96 -13.13
N ASN A 73 4.52 0.67 -13.08
CA ASN A 73 5.88 0.17 -13.34
C ASN A 73 6.10 -0.30 -14.79
N THR A 74 5.05 -0.61 -15.54
CA THR A 74 5.18 -1.07 -16.94
C THR A 74 4.73 -0.01 -17.92
N ILE A 75 3.58 0.64 -17.68
CA ILE A 75 2.97 1.57 -18.65
C ILE A 75 3.51 2.99 -18.47
N LEU A 76 3.65 3.44 -17.23
CA LEU A 76 3.99 4.83 -16.90
C LEU A 76 5.43 5.02 -16.41
N ASN A 77 6.27 4.00 -16.59
CA ASN A 77 7.62 4.00 -16.07
C ASN A 77 8.60 4.61 -17.07
N SER A 78 9.50 5.45 -16.55
CA SER A 78 10.53 6.16 -17.29
C SER A 78 11.93 5.55 -17.13
N GLY A 79 12.07 4.35 -16.54
CA GLY A 79 13.38 3.67 -16.53
C GLY A 79 13.63 2.49 -15.60
N SER A 80 12.69 2.01 -14.76
CA SER A 80 12.95 0.84 -13.90
C SER A 80 12.53 -0.49 -14.53
N LEU A 81 13.32 -1.54 -14.30
CA LEU A 81 13.03 -2.90 -14.77
C LEU A 81 11.83 -3.48 -13.99
N PHE A 82 10.82 -3.99 -14.70
CA PHE A 82 9.72 -4.72 -14.09
C PHE A 82 10.27 -5.96 -13.37
N PHE A 83 9.93 -6.12 -12.09
CA PHE A 83 10.28 -7.30 -11.30
C PHE A 83 9.05 -7.86 -10.58
N PRO A 84 8.65 -9.12 -10.83
CA PRO A 84 7.43 -9.71 -10.26
C PRO A 84 7.32 -9.65 -8.74
N GLY A 85 8.44 -9.61 -8.02
CA GLY A 85 8.44 -9.46 -6.56
C GLY A 85 7.80 -8.15 -6.08
N PHE A 86 7.98 -7.03 -6.80
CA PHE A 86 7.34 -5.77 -6.42
C PHE A 86 5.82 -5.85 -6.57
N THR A 87 5.33 -6.52 -7.63
CA THR A 87 3.90 -6.78 -7.82
C THR A 87 3.33 -7.67 -6.71
N LEU A 88 4.10 -8.66 -6.23
CA LEU A 88 3.71 -9.47 -5.07
C LEU A 88 3.62 -8.61 -3.80
N SER A 89 4.59 -7.73 -3.56
CA SER A 89 4.51 -6.77 -2.44
C SER A 89 3.32 -5.83 -2.55
N ALA A 90 2.97 -5.38 -3.76
CA ALA A 90 1.77 -4.58 -3.99
C ALA A 90 0.48 -5.35 -3.65
N PHE A 91 0.38 -6.61 -4.07
CA PHE A 91 -0.73 -7.49 -3.68
C PHE A 91 -0.86 -7.60 -2.16
N ILE A 92 0.25 -7.88 -1.48
CA ILE A 92 0.31 -8.00 -0.01
C ILE A 92 -0.11 -6.68 0.65
N ALA A 93 0.33 -5.52 0.14
CA ALA A 93 -0.10 -4.22 0.66
C ALA A 93 -1.62 -4.06 0.62
N GLY A 94 -2.24 -4.37 -0.52
CA GLY A 94 -3.70 -4.30 -0.68
C GLY A 94 -4.46 -5.27 0.22
N VAL A 95 -3.93 -6.48 0.40
CA VAL A 95 -4.50 -7.48 1.31
C VAL A 95 -4.41 -7.00 2.77
N ILE A 96 -3.25 -6.52 3.21
CA ILE A 96 -3.04 -6.01 4.58
C ILE A 96 -3.98 -4.83 4.84
N ALA A 97 -4.06 -3.87 3.92
CA ALA A 97 -4.98 -2.73 4.03
C ALA A 97 -6.43 -3.21 4.19
N GLY A 98 -6.88 -4.16 3.38
CA GLY A 98 -8.21 -4.74 3.49
C GLY A 98 -8.44 -5.50 4.80
N MET A 99 -7.48 -6.31 5.23
CA MET A 99 -7.59 -7.12 6.45
C MET A 99 -7.76 -6.27 7.71
N PHE A 100 -7.05 -5.15 7.79
CA PHE A 100 -7.10 -4.29 8.97
C PHE A 100 -8.21 -3.25 8.91
N LEU A 101 -8.55 -2.72 7.73
CA LEU A 101 -9.42 -1.54 7.61
C LEU A 101 -10.86 -1.89 7.17
N TYR A 102 -11.09 -2.98 6.46
CA TYR A 102 -12.40 -3.27 5.87
C TYR A 102 -13.46 -3.64 6.92
N GLN A 103 -14.57 -2.88 6.93
CA GLN A 103 -15.67 -3.02 7.90
C GLN A 103 -15.23 -2.96 9.38
N GLN A 104 -14.03 -2.42 9.64
CA GLN A 104 -13.49 -2.28 10.99
C GLN A 104 -13.72 -0.86 11.54
N ARG A 105 -13.71 -0.75 12.86
CA ARG A 105 -13.76 0.56 13.53
C ARG A 105 -12.42 1.28 13.34
N ILE A 106 -12.48 2.53 12.90
CA ILE A 106 -11.32 3.39 12.73
C ILE A 106 -10.79 3.80 14.11
N SER A 107 -9.63 3.25 14.51
CA SER A 107 -8.93 3.62 15.74
C SER A 107 -7.45 3.88 15.44
N TRP A 108 -6.84 4.79 16.21
CA TRP A 108 -5.41 5.11 16.08
C TRP A 108 -4.52 3.87 16.23
N GLN A 109 -4.79 3.05 17.24
CA GLN A 109 -4.03 1.81 17.48
C GLN A 109 -4.10 0.85 16.29
N ARG A 110 -5.28 0.72 15.66
CA ARG A 110 -5.46 -0.18 14.52
C ARG A 110 -4.69 0.31 13.29
N ILE A 111 -4.76 1.61 13.00
CA ILE A 111 -4.04 2.20 11.85
C ILE A 111 -2.54 2.11 12.09
N LEU A 112 -2.08 2.36 13.31
CA LEU A 112 -0.67 2.25 13.66
C LEU A 112 -0.14 0.82 13.45
N ILE A 113 -0.90 -0.19 13.87
CA ILE A 113 -0.55 -1.61 13.66
C ILE A 113 -0.62 -1.95 12.16
N TYR A 114 -1.63 -1.47 11.45
CA TYR A 114 -1.78 -1.66 10.00
C TYR A 114 -0.54 -1.13 9.26
N GLU A 115 -0.17 0.12 9.48
CA GLU A 115 0.96 0.73 8.78
C GLU A 115 2.27 0.04 9.16
N PHE A 116 2.42 -0.39 10.42
CA PHE A 116 3.59 -1.14 10.84
C PHE A 116 3.77 -2.43 10.02
N PHE A 117 2.70 -3.24 9.91
CA PHE A 117 2.76 -4.49 9.15
C PHE A 117 2.91 -4.26 7.65
N GLN A 118 2.25 -3.24 7.11
CA GLN A 118 2.40 -2.86 5.72
C GLN A 118 3.86 -2.51 5.42
N ILE A 119 4.42 -1.51 6.11
CA ILE A 119 5.80 -1.04 5.95
C ILE A 119 6.79 -2.19 6.16
N LEU A 120 6.63 -2.97 7.23
CA LEU A 120 7.54 -4.07 7.55
C LEU A 120 7.57 -5.12 6.43
N LEU A 121 6.40 -5.57 5.96
CA LEU A 121 6.33 -6.68 4.99
C LEU A 121 6.66 -6.21 3.57
N THR A 122 6.19 -5.04 3.14
CA THR A 122 6.32 -4.59 1.75
C THR A 122 7.57 -3.75 1.52
N ASN A 123 7.88 -2.81 2.42
CA ASN A 123 9.01 -1.88 2.24
C ASN A 123 10.32 -2.41 2.82
N VAL A 124 10.29 -2.89 4.07
CA VAL A 124 11.50 -3.34 4.77
C VAL A 124 11.92 -4.72 4.29
N ILE A 125 11.03 -5.71 4.33
CA ILE A 125 11.36 -7.08 3.92
C ILE A 125 11.28 -7.21 2.39
N GLY A 126 10.10 -6.96 1.81
CA GLY A 126 9.85 -7.17 0.39
C GLY A 126 10.83 -6.41 -0.48
N THR A 127 10.81 -5.08 -0.43
CA THR A 127 11.62 -4.26 -1.32
C THR A 127 13.13 -4.50 -1.16
N THR A 128 13.63 -4.73 0.07
CA THR A 128 15.05 -5.07 0.30
C THR A 128 15.40 -6.42 -0.33
N LEU A 129 14.53 -7.42 -0.16
CA LEU A 129 14.72 -8.76 -0.72
C LEU A 129 14.70 -8.73 -2.26
N TRP A 130 13.78 -7.98 -2.86
CA TRP A 130 13.70 -7.84 -4.32
C TRP A 130 14.91 -7.15 -4.91
N LEU A 131 15.36 -6.04 -4.29
CA LEU A 131 16.58 -5.36 -4.72
C LEU A 131 17.82 -6.24 -4.58
N TYR A 132 17.91 -7.02 -3.48
CA TYR A 132 18.98 -7.99 -3.30
C TYR A 132 18.97 -9.07 -4.39
N LEU A 133 17.81 -9.67 -4.69
CA LEU A 133 17.68 -10.66 -5.77
C LEU A 133 18.01 -10.07 -7.15
N MET A 134 17.60 -8.84 -7.44
CA MET A 134 17.97 -8.15 -8.69
C MET A 134 19.46 -7.85 -8.78
N SER A 135 20.12 -7.53 -7.65
CA SER A 135 21.57 -7.31 -7.58
C SER A 135 22.37 -8.60 -7.74
N LEU A 136 21.82 -9.75 -7.30
CA LEU A 136 22.44 -11.06 -7.51
C LEU A 136 22.35 -11.50 -8.97
N SER A 137 21.23 -11.23 -9.65
CA SER A 137 21.05 -11.61 -11.06
C SER A 137 21.82 -10.71 -12.02
N SER A 138 22.13 -9.47 -11.62
CA SER A 138 22.88 -8.49 -12.41
C SER A 138 24.29 -8.35 -11.85
N SER A 139 25.27 -9.05 -12.45
CA SER A 139 26.68 -9.21 -12.01
C SER A 139 27.51 -7.93 -11.74
N SER A 140 26.92 -6.74 -11.70
CA SER A 140 27.63 -5.45 -11.64
C SER A 140 27.72 -4.79 -10.26
N SER A 141 26.98 -5.22 -9.22
CA SER A 141 27.08 -4.60 -7.88
C SER A 141 26.61 -5.52 -6.75
N SER A 142 27.54 -6.08 -5.98
CA SER A 142 27.26 -6.88 -4.78
C SER A 142 26.89 -6.01 -3.58
N HIS A 143 25.68 -5.47 -3.56
CA HIS A 143 25.15 -4.84 -2.35
C HIS A 143 24.77 -5.91 -1.32
N THR A 144 25.35 -5.84 -0.12
CA THR A 144 24.96 -6.72 0.98
C THR A 144 23.52 -6.42 1.40
N PHE A 145 22.69 -7.45 1.54
CA PHE A 145 21.30 -7.34 2.03
C PHE A 145 21.19 -6.45 3.28
N MET A 146 22.13 -6.62 4.22
CA MET A 146 22.21 -5.85 5.46
C MET A 146 22.40 -4.34 5.22
N ALA A 147 23.21 -3.95 4.23
CA ALA A 147 23.44 -2.53 3.91
C ALA A 147 22.18 -1.86 3.37
N LEU A 148 21.44 -2.53 2.47
CA LEU A 148 20.17 -2.04 1.94
C LEU A 148 19.12 -1.88 3.04
N LEU A 149 19.09 -2.81 4.01
CA LEU A 149 18.18 -2.78 5.15
C LEU A 149 18.48 -1.59 6.07
N PHE A 150 19.75 -1.38 6.44
CA PHE A 150 20.16 -0.27 7.31
C PHE A 150 19.87 1.10 6.72
N ILE A 151 19.94 1.25 5.39
CA ILE A 151 19.59 2.50 4.71
C ILE A 151 18.07 2.76 4.77
N ARG A 152 17.24 1.71 4.78
CA ARG A 152 15.78 1.82 4.77
C ARG A 152 15.17 2.06 6.15
N LEU A 153 15.71 1.45 7.20
CA LEU A 153 15.10 1.53 8.54
C LEU A 153 14.86 2.96 9.04
N PRO A 154 15.81 3.91 8.96
CA PRO A 154 15.60 5.25 9.50
C PRO A 154 14.44 5.98 8.80
N LYS A 155 14.38 5.91 7.47
CA LYS A 155 13.32 6.58 6.70
C LYS A 155 11.93 5.99 6.99
N GLU A 156 11.82 4.66 7.04
CA GLU A 156 10.53 3.99 7.26
C GLU A 156 10.04 4.20 8.70
N LEU A 157 10.96 4.25 9.68
CA LEU A 157 10.62 4.51 11.08
C LEU A 157 10.10 5.94 11.29
N ILE A 158 10.63 6.92 10.55
CA ILE A 158 10.15 8.31 10.58
C ILE A 158 8.82 8.44 9.83
N MET A 159 8.66 7.75 8.69
CA MET A 159 7.43 7.81 7.89
C MET A 159 6.25 7.13 8.57
N TRP A 160 6.48 6.03 9.29
CA TRP A 160 5.43 5.26 9.95
C TRP A 160 4.43 6.08 10.79
N PRO A 161 4.84 6.94 11.75
CA PRO A 161 3.91 7.78 12.49
C PRO A 161 3.20 8.83 11.63
N ILE A 162 3.87 9.34 10.58
CA ILE A 162 3.33 10.34 9.66
C ILE A 162 2.22 9.74 8.81
N GLU A 163 2.48 8.58 8.19
CA GLU A 163 1.51 7.81 7.41
C GLU A 163 0.30 7.46 8.27
N THR A 164 0.53 6.96 9.49
CA THR A 164 -0.53 6.63 10.45
C THR A 164 -1.43 7.84 10.73
N LEU A 165 -0.86 9.02 10.97
CA LEU A 165 -1.62 10.24 11.25
C LEU A 165 -2.45 10.66 10.03
N LEU A 166 -1.84 10.68 8.84
CA LEU A 166 -2.51 11.08 7.60
C LEU A 166 -3.64 10.12 7.23
N VAL A 167 -3.42 8.80 7.32
CA VAL A 167 -4.47 7.80 7.06
C VAL A 167 -5.58 7.91 8.09
N LEU A 168 -5.27 8.15 9.37
CA LEU A 168 -6.29 8.35 10.39
C LEU A 168 -7.19 9.54 10.09
N VAL A 169 -6.60 10.67 9.72
CA VAL A 169 -7.33 11.88 9.35
C VAL A 169 -8.21 11.59 8.13
N ILE A 170 -7.66 11.02 7.06
CA ILE A 170 -8.42 10.79 5.83
C ILE A 170 -9.54 9.78 6.02
N LEU A 171 -9.30 8.65 6.69
CA LEU A 171 -10.32 7.64 6.91
C LEU A 171 -11.42 8.14 7.86
N ARG A 172 -11.10 8.92 8.89
CA ARG A 172 -12.11 9.55 9.76
C ARG A 172 -13.01 10.48 8.96
N GLN A 173 -12.43 11.31 8.11
CA GLN A 173 -13.19 12.25 7.27
C GLN A 173 -14.08 11.49 6.30
N LEU A 174 -13.55 10.48 5.63
CA LEU A 174 -14.34 9.64 4.72
C LEU A 174 -15.49 8.93 5.43
N SER A 175 -15.26 8.41 6.64
CA SER A 175 -16.30 7.73 7.42
C SER A 175 -17.46 8.66 7.80
N ARG A 176 -17.21 9.97 7.95
CA ARG A 176 -18.26 10.96 8.23
C ARG A 176 -19.13 11.26 7.01
N LEU A 177 -18.56 11.13 5.81
CA LEU A 177 -19.25 11.42 4.55
C LEU A 177 -20.22 10.31 4.12
N ASN A 178 -20.33 9.20 4.87
CA ASN A 178 -21.18 8.04 4.57
C ASN A 178 -21.05 7.48 3.13
N LEU A 179 -19.96 7.81 2.42
CA LEU A 179 -19.76 7.44 1.01
C LEU A 179 -19.62 5.93 0.82
N VAL A 180 -19.12 5.23 1.83
CA VAL A 180 -19.14 3.78 1.89
C VAL A 180 -20.39 3.41 2.66
N ALA A 181 -21.46 3.05 1.95
CA ALA A 181 -22.67 2.52 2.53
C ALA A 181 -22.29 1.34 3.42
N LYS A 182 -22.23 1.60 4.72
CA LYS A 182 -22.08 0.56 5.73
C LYS A 182 -23.33 -0.29 5.57
N LYS A 183 -23.19 -1.45 4.93
CA LYS A 183 -24.27 -2.43 4.84
C LYS A 183 -24.48 -2.95 6.27
N SER A 184 -25.20 -2.17 7.04
CA SER A 184 -25.82 -2.56 8.29
C SER A 184 -27.01 -3.41 7.89
N GLU A 185 -26.77 -4.70 7.70
CA GLU A 185 -27.82 -5.72 7.81
C GLU A 185 -27.35 -6.63 8.95
N LYS A 186 -27.92 -6.39 10.13
CA LYS A 186 -28.93 -7.22 10.80
C LYS A 186 -28.31 -8.46 11.42
#